data_AF-N4TWE3-F1
#
_entry.id   AF-N4TWE3-F1
#
_cell.length_a   1.000
_cell.length_b   1.000
_cell.length_c   1.000
_cell.angle_alpha   90.00
_cell.angle_beta   90.00
_cell.angle_gamma   90.00
#
_symmetry.space_group_name_H-M   'P 1'
#
loop_
_entity.id
_entity.type
_entity.pdbx_description
1 polymer ?
#
loop_
_entity_poly.entity_id
_entity_poly.type
_entity_poly.pdbx_seq_one_letter_code
_entity_poly.pdbx_strand_id
1 'polypeptide(L)' 'MKITTILLDCDNTLVQSESLAFEANADLTNEILAARKVDLNFTGSYLQREFVGQNFQNMKPDTYYQRKSKFVVMR' A
#
# COMPACT_ATOMS: atom_id res chain seq x y z
N MET A 1 -10.58 10.62 -40.40
CA MET A 1 -9.89 9.61 -39.58
C MET A 1 -10.93 9.03 -38.61
N LYS A 2 -11.07 7.70 -38.55
CA LYS A 2 -12.10 7.03 -37.72
C LYS A 2 -11.37 6.27 -36.61
N ILE A 3 -11.68 6.55 -35.34
CA ILE A 3 -11.14 5.77 -34.22
C ILE A 3 -11.86 4.42 -34.24
N THR A 4 -11.11 3.32 -34.33
CA THR A 4 -11.66 1.96 -34.39
C THR A 4 -11.47 1.17 -33.09
N THR A 5 -10.59 1.65 -32.20
CA THR A 5 -10.20 0.94 -30.99
C THR A 5 -9.97 1.93 -29.85
N ILE A 6 -10.48 1.59 -28.67
CA ILE A 6 -10.21 2.29 -27.41
C ILE A 6 -9.60 1.26 -26.47
N LEU A 7 -8.45 1.58 -25.89
CA LEU A 7 -7.84 0.81 -24.82
C LEU A 7 -8.19 1.49 -23.50
N LEU A 8 -8.79 0.74 -22.59
CA LEU A 8 -9.16 1.22 -21.26
C LEU A 8 -8.29 0.48 -20.25
N ASP A 9 -7.64 1.24 -19.37
CA ASP A 9 -6.98 0.68 -18.20
C ASP A 9 -8.04 0.30 -17.15
N CYS A 10 -7.73 -0.67 -16.29
CA CYS A 10 -8.65 -1.07 -15.23
C CYS A 10 -8.58 -0.11 -14.04
N ASP A 11 -7.36 0.17 -13.57
CA ASP A 11 -7.16 0.95 -12.34
C ASP A 11 -7.34 2.44 -12.61
N ASN A 12 -8.09 3.10 -11.73
CA ASN A 12 -8.44 4.52 -11.76
C ASN A 12 -9.15 5.02 -13.05
N THR A 13 -9.35 4.16 -14.04
CA THR A 13 -10.11 4.43 -15.29
C THR A 13 -11.45 3.71 -15.30
N LEU A 14 -11.47 2.39 -15.04
CA LEU A 14 -12.72 1.61 -14.96
C LEU A 14 -13.18 1.39 -13.53
N VAL A 15 -12.25 1.29 -12.58
CA VAL A 15 -12.54 1.02 -11.16
C VAL A 15 -11.56 1.79 -10.28
N GLN A 16 -12.08 2.43 -9.22
CA GLN A 16 -11.24 2.93 -8.14
C GLN A 16 -10.98 1.78 -7.15
N SER A 17 -9.92 1.01 -7.41
CA SER A 17 -9.64 -0.24 -6.69
C SER A 17 -8.77 -0.04 -5.43
N GLU A 18 -8.17 1.15 -5.29
CA GLU A 18 -7.17 1.44 -4.27
C GLU A 18 -7.66 1.17 -2.83
N SER A 19 -8.87 1.61 -2.46
CA SER A 19 -9.38 1.42 -1.09
C SER A 19 -9.49 -0.06 -0.72
N LEU A 20 -10.03 -0.89 -1.63
CA LEU A 20 -10.13 -2.34 -1.44
C LEU A 20 -8.75 -3.01 -1.37
N ALA A 21 -7.81 -2.57 -2.21
CA ALA A 21 -6.44 -3.07 -2.18
C ALA A 21 -5.75 -2.73 -0.85
N PHE A 22 -5.95 -1.54 -0.30
CA PHE A 22 -5.37 -1.14 0.97
C PHE A 22 -6.00 -1.85 2.18
N GLU A 23 -7.31 -2.12 2.17
CA GLU A 23 -7.95 -2.92 3.24
C GLU A 23 -7.42 -4.35 3.22
N ALA A 24 -7.34 -5.01 2.06
CA ALA A 24 -6.76 -6.35 1.95
C ALA A 24 -5.29 -6.39 2.41
N ASN A 25 -4.51 -5.35 2.10
CA ASN A 25 -3.13 -5.22 2.57
C ASN A 25 -3.05 -5.03 4.09
N ALA A 26 -3.99 -4.29 4.69
CA ALA A 26 -4.05 -4.09 6.14
C ALA A 26 -4.35 -5.42 6.86
N ASP A 27 -5.31 -6.19 6.35
CA ASP A 27 -5.65 -7.51 6.91
C ASP A 27 -4.43 -8.44 6.90
N LEU A 28 -3.77 -8.59 5.75
CA LEU A 28 -2.57 -9.42 5.62
C LEU A 28 -1.42 -8.94 6.52
N THR A 29 -1.21 -7.62 6.60
CA THR A 29 -0.16 -7.03 7.44
C THR A 29 -0.44 -7.33 8.92
N ASN A 30 -1.68 -7.16 9.37
CA ASN A 30 -2.08 -7.42 10.74
C ASN A 30 -1.95 -8.92 11.10
N GLU A 31 -2.32 -9.82 10.19
CA GLU A 31 -2.13 -11.27 10.35
C GLU A 31 -0.64 -11.61 10.61
N ILE A 32 0.23 -11.05 9.78
CA ILE A 32 1.69 -11.21 9.86
C ILE A 32 2.27 -10.67 11.17
N LEU A 33 1.78 -9.52 11.65
CA LEU A 33 2.22 -8.88 12.89
C LEU A 33 1.79 -9.69 14.11
N ALA A 34 0.54 -10.16 14.11
CA ALA A 34 -0.01 -11.02 15.16
C ALA A 34 0.80 -12.33 15.27
N ALA A 35 1.11 -12.97 14.14
CA ALA A 35 1.94 -14.18 14.09
C ALA A 35 3.35 -13.96 14.68
N ARG A 36 3.88 -12.73 14.59
CA ARG A 36 5.18 -12.33 15.18
C ARG A 36 5.10 -11.72 16.57
N LYS A 37 3.89 -11.63 17.17
CA LYS A 37 3.65 -10.98 18.46
C LYS A 37 4.11 -9.52 18.50
N VAL A 38 3.94 -8.80 17.39
CA VAL A 38 4.14 -7.35 17.34
C VAL A 38 2.81 -6.67 17.62
N ASP A 39 2.76 -5.83 18.66
CA ASP A 39 1.57 -5.09 19.08
C ASP A 39 1.37 -3.83 18.21
N LEU A 40 1.04 -4.07 16.95
CA LEU A 40 0.69 -3.04 15.96
C LEU A 40 -0.53 -3.51 15.18
N ASN A 41 -1.41 -2.56 14.84
CA ASN A 41 -2.60 -2.83 14.03
C ASN A 41 -2.84 -1.66 13.08
N PHE A 42 -3.19 -1.97 11.84
CA PHE A 42 -3.39 -1.00 10.77
C PHE A 42 -4.77 -1.15 10.12
N THR A 43 -5.33 -0.05 9.63
CA THR A 43 -6.51 -0.04 8.77
C THR A 43 -6.10 0.28 7.33
N GLY A 44 -6.88 -0.15 6.33
CA GLY A 44 -6.58 0.19 4.93
C GLY A 44 -6.56 1.70 4.71
N SER A 45 -7.53 2.43 5.26
CA SER A 45 -7.53 3.90 5.27
C SER A 45 -6.25 4.55 5.83
N TYR A 46 -5.66 4.00 6.89
CA TYR A 46 -4.38 4.48 7.42
C TYR A 46 -3.26 4.20 6.41
N LEU A 47 -3.17 2.98 5.91
CA LEU A 47 -2.14 2.61 4.94
C LEU A 47 -2.23 3.43 3.66
N GLN A 48 -3.44 3.67 3.15
CA GLN A 48 -3.66 4.50 1.97
C GLN A 48 -3.15 5.92 2.19
N ARG A 49 -3.54 6.57 3.30
CA ARG A 49 -3.09 7.94 3.61
C ARG A 49 -1.57 8.05 3.73
N GLU A 50 -0.94 7.08 4.38
CA GLU A 50 0.49 7.15 4.67
C GLU A 50 1.38 6.67 3.52
N PHE A 51 0.89 5.75 2.67
CA PHE A 51 1.73 5.02 1.70
C PHE A 51 1.33 5.17 0.23
N VAL A 52 0.19 5.77 -0.09
CA VAL A 52 -0.15 6.06 -1.50
C VAL A 52 0.95 6.92 -2.15
N GLY A 53 1.36 6.55 -3.36
CA GLY A 53 2.43 7.25 -4.11
C GLY A 53 3.86 7.02 -3.59
N GLN A 54 4.06 6.26 -2.51
CA GLN A 54 5.40 5.87 -2.06
C GLN A 54 5.82 4.58 -2.75
N ASN A 55 6.84 4.67 -3.61
CA ASN A 55 7.49 3.51 -4.21
C ASN A 55 8.89 3.30 -3.58
N PHE A 56 9.47 2.11 -3.77
CA PHE A 56 10.79 1.78 -3.24
C PHE A 56 11.91 2.72 -3.73
N GLN A 57 11.75 3.31 -4.92
CA GLN A 57 12.74 4.25 -5.50
C GLN A 57 12.73 5.62 -4.79
N ASN A 58 11.55 6.06 -4.32
CA ASN A 58 11.35 7.32 -3.62
C ASN A 58 11.68 7.22 -2.13
N MET A 59 11.91 6.02 -1.62
CA MET A 59 12.25 5.76 -0.22
C MET A 59 13.74 6.05 0.02
N LYS A 60 14.06 7.29 0.45
CA LYS A 60 15.44 7.68 0.76
C LYS A 60 16.02 6.87 1.93
N PRO A 61 17.34 6.56 1.94
CA PRO A 61 17.99 5.87 3.05
C PRO A 61 17.77 6.56 4.41
N ASP A 62 17.75 7.90 4.43
CA ASP A 62 17.60 8.65 5.68
C ASP A 62 16.16 8.60 6.24
N THR A 63 15.15 8.46 5.38
CA THR A 63 13.75 8.29 5.82
C THR A 63 13.43 6.84 6.18
N TYR A 64 14.22 5.87 5.69
CA TYR A 64 14.13 4.46 6.07
C TYR A 64 14.46 4.24 7.55
N TYR A 65 15.52 4.85 8.08
CA TYR A 65 15.89 4.71 9.50
C TYR A 65 14.92 5.41 10.46
N GLN A 66 14.39 6.58 10.07
CA GLN A 66 13.43 7.32 10.90
C GLN A 66 12.05 6.66 10.98
N ARG A 67 11.67 5.86 9.97
CA ARG A 67 10.38 5.15 9.91
C ARG A 67 10.46 3.70 10.38
N LYS A 68 11.65 3.20 10.72
CA LYS A 68 11.90 1.84 11.21
C LYS A 68 11.20 1.53 12.55
N SER A 69 10.84 2.55 13.32
CA SER A 69 10.03 2.42 14.53
C SER A 69 8.54 2.16 14.25
N LYS A 70 8.08 2.34 13.00
CA LYS A 70 6.70 2.07 12.55
C LYS A 70 6.60 0.98 11.49
N PHE A 71 7.68 0.73 10.74
CA PHE A 71 7.78 -0.39 9.82
C PHE A 71 8.40 -1.60 10.52
N VAL A 72 7.60 -2.63 10.75
CA VAL A 72 8.14 -3.99 10.84
C VAL A 72 8.61 -4.37 9.45
N VAL A 73 9.86 -4.01 9.12
CA VAL A 73 10.57 -4.71 8.05
C VAL A 73 10.81 -6.11 8.59
N MET A 74 9.90 -6.98 8.20
CA MET A 74 9.92 -8.42 8.37
C MET A 74 11.25 -8.94 7.83
N ARG A 75 12.23 -9.12 8.73
CA ARG A 75 13.29 -10.09 8.50
C ARG A 75 12.75 -11.48 8.77
#